data_AF-A0A930TE28-F1
#
_entry.id   AF-A0A930TE28-F1
#
_cell.length_a   1.000
_cell.length_b   1.000
_cell.length_c   1.000
_cell.angle_alpha   90.00
_cell.angle_beta   90.00
_cell.angle_gamma   90.00
#
_symmetry.space_group_name_H-M   'P 1'
#
loop_
_entity.id
_entity.type
_entity.pdbx_description
1 polymer ?
#
loop_
_entity_poly.entity_id
_entity_poly.type
_entity_poly.pdbx_seq_one_letter_code
_entity_poly.pdbx_strand_id
1 'polypeptide(L)'
;MALMLVTVTDKNFQLIDESIVDLAKEIGVKDMAMDFDLVRSTGITTESCVEKIILLRRYAHQQGLNFYGTWETPYRNLMSSSWLNTPHAFCPAMEGKTLEFNVDGSLKTCGHTNTVVGTSDKFEDCFTPNSKYSQLIESRLPGNNDFCKGCEIEGSCAGQCQVTLESSRNDSQLVEKMCQLMIATTQRLVHEYLEGR
;
A
#
# COMPACT_ATOMS: atom_id res chain seq x y z
N MET A 1 1.19 12.87 17.81
CA MET A 1 2.03 13.28 16.67
C MET A 1 1.09 13.48 15.49
N ALA A 2 1.07 14.66 14.88
CA ALA A 2 0.16 14.93 13.77
C ALA A 2 0.77 14.40 12.46
N LEU A 3 -0.06 13.80 11.62
CA LEU A 3 0.26 13.23 10.31
C LEU A 3 -0.62 13.93 9.28
N MET A 4 -0.04 14.38 8.18
CA MET A 4 -0.80 14.86 7.02
C MET A 4 -0.96 13.74 6.01
N LEU A 5 -2.19 13.49 5.55
CA LEU A 5 -2.50 12.46 4.55
C LEU A 5 -3.11 13.12 3.32
N VAL A 6 -2.62 12.74 2.15
CA VAL A 6 -3.11 13.22 0.86
C VAL A 6 -3.49 12.04 -0.02
N THR A 7 -4.76 11.96 -0.41
CA THR A 7 -5.21 11.01 -1.44
C THR A 7 -5.19 11.69 -2.80
N VAL A 8 -4.41 11.15 -3.72
CA VAL A 8 -4.23 11.64 -5.09
C VAL A 8 -5.32 11.07 -5.99
N THR A 9 -5.98 11.96 -6.71
CA THR A 9 -7.04 11.69 -7.69
C THR A 9 -6.80 12.53 -8.94
N ASP A 10 -7.52 12.25 -10.03
CA ASP A 10 -7.46 13.08 -11.25
C ASP A 10 -7.77 14.56 -10.98
N LYS A 11 -8.60 14.84 -9.98
CA LYS A 11 -9.07 16.20 -9.67
C LYS A 11 -8.03 17.06 -8.97
N ASN A 12 -7.15 16.47 -8.18
CA ASN A 12 -6.20 17.20 -7.34
C ASN A 12 -4.74 16.98 -7.73
N PHE A 13 -4.41 16.04 -8.62
CA PHE A 13 -3.02 15.75 -8.99
C PHE A 13 -2.21 16.98 -9.39
N GLN A 14 -2.81 17.90 -10.16
CA GLN A 14 -2.16 19.14 -10.60
C GLN A 14 -2.04 20.20 -9.50
N LEU A 15 -2.77 20.06 -8.41
CA LEU A 15 -2.76 20.97 -7.26
C LEU A 15 -1.80 20.52 -6.15
N ILE A 16 -1.23 19.32 -6.28
CA ILE A 16 -0.29 18.76 -5.31
C ILE A 16 1.13 19.04 -5.81
N ASP A 17 1.77 20.02 -5.20
CA ASP A 17 3.15 20.45 -5.47
C ASP A 17 3.89 20.70 -4.14
N GLU A 18 5.08 21.30 -4.17
CA GLU A 18 5.90 21.58 -2.99
C GLU A 18 5.17 22.40 -1.92
N SER A 19 4.15 23.20 -2.27
CA SER A 19 3.40 24.02 -1.31
C SER A 19 2.65 23.19 -0.26
N ILE A 20 2.29 21.95 -0.57
CA ILE A 20 1.66 21.05 0.41
C ILE A 20 2.66 20.59 1.47
N VAL A 21 3.94 20.46 1.10
CA VAL A 21 5.04 20.13 2.01
C VAL A 21 5.38 21.34 2.88
N ASP A 22 5.35 22.54 2.30
CA ASP A 22 5.51 23.79 3.06
C ASP A 22 4.41 23.94 4.10
N LEU A 23 3.15 23.68 3.72
CA LEU A 23 2.03 23.66 4.66
C LEU A 23 2.26 22.64 5.79
N ALA A 24 2.68 21.42 5.45
CA ALA A 24 2.98 20.37 6.42
C ALA A 24 4.04 20.83 7.44
N LYS A 25 5.09 21.52 6.97
CA LYS A 25 6.12 22.11 7.81
C LYS A 25 5.57 23.21 8.71
N GLU A 26 4.76 24.13 8.16
CA GLU A 26 4.19 25.27 8.89
C GLU A 26 3.30 24.81 10.05
N ILE A 27 2.47 23.78 9.82
CA ILE A 27 1.63 23.20 10.88
C ILE A 27 2.41 22.33 11.88
N GLY A 28 3.69 22.11 11.64
CA GLY A 28 4.58 21.36 12.53
C GLY A 28 4.38 19.84 12.49
N VAL A 29 3.92 19.27 11.38
CA VAL A 29 3.93 17.79 11.22
C VAL A 29 5.33 17.31 10.89
N LYS A 30 5.66 16.10 11.36
CA LYS A 30 6.92 15.41 11.02
C LYS A 30 6.74 14.40 9.89
N ASP A 31 5.52 13.92 9.72
CA ASP A 31 5.20 12.80 8.85
C ASP A 31 4.09 13.25 7.89
N MET A 32 4.31 12.96 6.62
CA MET A 32 3.37 13.19 5.53
C MET A 32 3.25 11.91 4.72
N ALA A 33 2.02 11.47 4.45
CA ALA A 33 1.77 10.40 3.51
C ALA A 33 0.99 10.90 2.29
N MET A 34 1.39 10.41 1.11
CA MET A 34 0.70 10.63 -0.13
C MET A 34 0.41 9.29 -0.80
N ASP A 35 -0.86 9.01 -1.06
CA ASP A 35 -1.31 7.77 -1.66
C ASP A 35 -2.19 8.04 -2.87
N PHE A 36 -2.01 7.27 -3.94
CA PHE A 36 -2.96 7.26 -5.05
C PHE A 36 -4.23 6.52 -4.63
N ASP A 37 -5.37 6.92 -5.19
CA ASP A 37 -6.66 6.29 -4.91
C ASP A 37 -6.58 4.75 -5.11
N LEU A 38 -6.72 4.01 -4.02
CA LEU A 38 -6.64 2.55 -4.00
C LEU A 38 -7.96 1.88 -4.41
N VAL A 39 -9.05 2.64 -4.56
CA VAL A 39 -10.40 2.14 -4.88
C VAL A 39 -10.86 2.51 -6.29
N ARG A 40 -10.18 3.46 -6.96
CA ARG A 40 -10.52 3.89 -8.33
C ARG A 40 -9.27 4.14 -9.15
N SER A 41 -9.27 3.69 -10.40
CA SER A 41 -8.19 4.03 -11.31
C SER A 41 -8.22 5.52 -11.64
N THR A 42 -7.03 6.07 -11.83
CA THR A 42 -6.84 7.44 -12.29
C THR A 42 -6.50 7.44 -13.79
N GLY A 43 -6.74 8.55 -14.46
CA GLY A 43 -6.27 8.83 -15.82
C GLY A 43 -4.83 9.36 -15.89
N ILE A 44 -4.18 9.51 -14.74
CA ILE A 44 -2.79 10.00 -14.64
C ILE A 44 -1.84 8.89 -15.11
N THR A 45 -0.81 9.26 -15.87
CA THR A 45 0.18 8.29 -16.35
C THR A 45 1.08 7.82 -15.19
N THR A 46 1.48 6.56 -15.23
CA THR A 46 2.43 5.98 -14.26
C THR A 46 3.72 6.80 -14.15
N GLU A 47 4.25 7.28 -15.27
CA GLU A 47 5.44 8.13 -15.31
C GLU A 47 5.25 9.43 -14.53
N SER A 48 4.16 10.17 -14.79
CA SER A 48 3.86 11.41 -14.05
C SER A 48 3.63 11.15 -12.57
N CYS A 49 3.01 10.02 -12.20
CA CYS A 49 2.86 9.61 -10.80
C CYS A 49 4.22 9.42 -10.13
N VAL A 50 5.12 8.66 -10.75
CA VAL A 50 6.47 8.38 -10.24
C VAL A 50 7.29 9.66 -10.13
N GLU A 51 7.27 10.53 -11.14
CA GLU A 51 7.98 11.81 -11.11
C GLU A 51 7.52 12.68 -9.93
N LYS A 52 6.21 12.77 -9.71
CA LYS A 52 5.64 13.53 -8.59
C LYS A 52 6.01 12.95 -7.24
N ILE A 53 5.94 11.62 -7.08
CA ILE A 53 6.40 10.93 -5.86
C ILE A 53 7.85 11.31 -5.55
N ILE A 54 8.75 11.18 -6.52
CA ILE A 54 10.18 11.41 -6.31
C ILE A 54 10.49 12.88 -6.03
N LEU A 55 9.86 13.80 -6.76
CA LEU A 55 9.99 15.24 -6.54
C LEU A 55 9.61 15.61 -5.11
N LEU A 56 8.40 15.24 -4.68
CA LEU A 56 7.87 15.61 -3.37
C LEU A 56 8.63 14.90 -2.23
N ARG A 57 9.02 13.64 -2.42
CA ARG A 57 9.83 12.91 -1.45
C ARG A 57 11.17 13.60 -1.19
N ARG A 58 11.89 13.97 -2.26
CA ARG A 58 13.18 14.69 -2.14
C ARG A 58 12.98 16.04 -1.47
N TYR A 59 11.96 16.79 -1.87
CA TYR A 59 11.67 18.09 -1.29
C TYR A 59 11.31 17.99 0.20
N ALA A 60 10.44 17.07 0.58
CA ALA A 60 10.07 16.82 1.98
C ALA A 60 11.28 16.44 2.85
N HIS A 61 12.16 15.57 2.35
CA HIS A 61 13.40 15.24 3.06
C HIS A 61 14.30 16.45 3.27
N GLN A 62 14.44 17.34 2.27
CA GLN A 62 15.19 18.60 2.41
C GLN A 62 14.56 19.54 3.45
N GLN A 63 13.24 19.49 3.61
CA GLN A 63 12.51 20.25 4.64
C GLN A 63 12.53 19.59 6.03
N GLY A 64 13.11 18.39 6.17
CA GLY A 64 13.18 17.64 7.42
C GLY A 64 11.89 16.90 7.77
N LEU A 65 11.03 16.61 6.78
CA LEU A 65 9.83 15.80 6.92
C LEU A 65 10.07 14.38 6.40
N ASN A 66 9.41 13.40 7.02
CA ASN A 66 9.27 12.06 6.48
C ASN A 66 8.13 12.06 5.46
N PHE A 67 8.40 11.59 4.24
CA PHE A 67 7.40 11.49 3.18
C PHE A 67 7.33 10.05 2.67
N TYR A 68 6.15 9.46 2.79
CA TYR A 68 5.93 8.05 2.47
C TYR A 68 4.58 7.80 1.82
N GLY A 69 4.35 6.58 1.39
CA GLY A 69 3.04 6.11 0.95
C GLY A 69 3.06 4.61 0.74
N THR A 70 1.91 4.04 0.45
CA THR A 70 1.80 2.61 0.14
C THR A 70 2.64 2.21 -1.08
N TRP A 71 2.92 3.15 -2.00
CA TRP A 71 3.80 2.98 -3.15
C TRP A 71 5.26 2.61 -2.79
N GLU A 72 5.72 2.88 -1.57
CA GLU A 72 7.08 2.50 -1.14
C GLU A 72 7.15 1.07 -0.58
N THR A 73 6.01 0.44 -0.33
CA THR A 73 5.94 -0.84 0.39
C THR A 73 6.82 -1.92 -0.24
N PRO A 74 6.75 -2.20 -1.56
CA PRO A 74 7.58 -3.26 -2.13
C PRO A 74 9.08 -2.93 -2.03
N TYR A 75 9.44 -1.65 -2.20
CA TYR A 75 10.81 -1.18 -1.99
C TYR A 75 11.29 -1.43 -0.55
N ARG A 76 10.52 -0.98 0.46
CA ARG A 76 10.89 -1.23 1.87
C ARG A 76 11.05 -2.70 2.20
N ASN A 77 10.14 -3.54 1.70
CA ASN A 77 10.20 -4.98 1.92
C ASN A 77 11.44 -5.60 1.27
N LEU A 78 11.85 -5.14 0.08
CA LEU A 78 13.10 -5.56 -0.57
C LEU A 78 14.34 -5.14 0.21
N MET A 79 14.33 -3.93 0.79
CA MET A 79 15.46 -3.39 1.54
C MET A 79 15.52 -3.89 2.99
N SER A 80 14.51 -4.64 3.45
CA SER A 80 14.48 -5.16 4.81
C SER A 80 15.48 -6.30 4.99
N SER A 81 16.29 -6.24 6.05
CA SER A 81 17.19 -7.32 6.44
C SER A 81 16.45 -8.61 6.86
N SER A 82 15.13 -8.52 7.09
CA SER A 82 14.28 -9.66 7.46
C SER A 82 13.75 -10.48 6.28
N TRP A 83 14.00 -10.06 5.03
CA TRP A 83 13.46 -10.74 3.84
C TRP A 83 13.68 -12.25 3.82
N LEU A 84 14.83 -12.73 4.33
CA LEU A 84 15.17 -14.15 4.37
C LEU A 84 14.50 -14.92 5.53
N ASN A 85 14.02 -14.22 6.55
CA ASN A 85 13.62 -14.81 7.83
C ASN A 85 12.14 -14.58 8.17
N THR A 86 11.43 -13.72 7.44
CA THR A 86 10.02 -13.39 7.73
C THR A 86 9.26 -13.16 6.42
N PRO A 87 8.14 -13.87 6.18
CA PRO A 87 7.26 -13.58 5.07
C PRO A 87 6.75 -12.13 5.16
N HIS A 88 6.79 -11.43 4.04
CA HIS A 88 6.28 -10.06 3.92
C HIS A 88 5.03 -10.06 3.05
N ALA A 89 4.09 -9.16 3.38
CA ALA A 89 2.98 -8.84 2.48
C ALA A 89 2.87 -7.32 2.30
N PHE A 90 1.90 -6.90 1.48
CA PHE A 90 1.66 -5.48 1.21
C PHE A 90 1.37 -4.67 2.47
N CYS A 91 0.69 -5.26 3.46
CA CYS A 91 0.36 -4.58 4.70
C CYS A 91 0.17 -5.58 5.84
N PRO A 92 0.22 -5.13 7.12
CA PRO A 92 0.06 -5.99 8.28
C PRO A 92 -1.21 -6.86 8.25
N ALA A 93 -2.29 -6.38 7.64
CA ALA A 93 -3.54 -7.13 7.47
C ALA A 93 -3.37 -8.37 6.59
N MET A 94 -2.59 -8.27 5.51
CA MET A 94 -2.31 -9.40 4.62
C MET A 94 -1.15 -10.27 5.12
N GLU A 95 -0.40 -9.80 6.13
CA GLU A 95 0.56 -10.62 6.88
C GLU A 95 -0.11 -11.43 8.00
N GLY A 96 -1.42 -11.24 8.22
CA GLY A 96 -2.13 -11.89 9.31
C GLY A 96 -1.76 -11.32 10.69
N LYS A 97 -1.32 -10.07 10.77
CA LYS A 97 -0.94 -9.39 12.02
C LYS A 97 -2.05 -8.51 12.60
N THR A 98 -3.16 -8.33 11.88
CA THR A 98 -4.25 -7.48 12.32
C THR A 98 -5.59 -8.16 12.16
N LEU A 99 -6.48 -7.85 13.09
CA LEU A 99 -7.88 -8.22 13.07
C LEU A 99 -8.69 -7.05 13.65
N GLU A 100 -9.78 -6.72 12.98
CA GLU A 100 -10.67 -5.64 13.36
C GLU A 100 -12.01 -6.21 13.85
N PHE A 101 -12.50 -5.64 14.94
CA PHE A 101 -13.82 -5.90 15.50
C PHE A 101 -14.78 -4.79 15.10
N ASN A 102 -15.82 -5.13 14.35
CA ASN A 102 -16.83 -4.19 13.90
C ASN A 102 -18.04 -4.16 14.86
N VAL A 103 -18.77 -3.05 14.89
CA VAL A 103 -19.93 -2.83 15.77
C VAL A 103 -21.06 -3.85 15.51
N ASP A 104 -21.18 -4.35 14.28
CA ASP A 104 -22.14 -5.38 13.89
C ASP A 104 -21.72 -6.81 14.29
N GLY A 105 -20.59 -6.95 14.98
CA GLY A 105 -20.03 -8.24 15.38
C GLY A 105 -19.20 -8.92 14.28
N SER A 106 -19.04 -8.32 13.10
CA SER A 106 -18.18 -8.88 12.05
C SER A 106 -16.69 -8.69 12.35
N LEU A 107 -15.89 -9.67 11.94
CA LEU A 107 -14.43 -9.62 12.03
C LEU A 107 -13.83 -9.48 10.63
N LYS A 108 -12.83 -8.61 10.49
CA LYS A 108 -12.15 -8.28 9.22
C LYS A 108 -10.65 -8.15 9.44
N THR A 109 -9.84 -8.29 8.40
CA THR A 109 -8.38 -8.12 8.54
C THR A 109 -7.97 -6.64 8.65
N CYS A 110 -8.77 -5.71 8.11
CA CYS A 110 -8.59 -4.26 8.29
C CYS A 110 -9.92 -3.48 8.14
N GLY A 111 -9.93 -2.23 8.60
CA GLY A 111 -11.11 -1.35 8.55
C GLY A 111 -11.63 -0.92 7.20
N HIS A 112 -10.91 -1.23 6.13
CA HIS A 112 -11.27 -0.80 4.78
C HIS A 112 -11.76 -1.96 3.91
N THR A 113 -11.53 -3.21 4.31
CA THR A 113 -11.97 -4.38 3.52
C THR A 113 -13.46 -4.66 3.76
N ASN A 114 -14.13 -5.17 2.74
CA ASN A 114 -15.47 -5.74 2.84
C ASN A 114 -15.45 -7.25 3.12
N THR A 115 -14.26 -7.87 3.11
CA THR A 115 -14.10 -9.30 3.36
C THR A 115 -14.23 -9.60 4.85
N VAL A 116 -15.36 -10.20 5.21
CA VAL A 116 -15.61 -10.73 6.56
C VAL A 116 -14.94 -12.08 6.73
N VAL A 117 -14.03 -12.17 7.70
CA VAL A 117 -13.26 -13.38 8.03
C VAL A 117 -13.82 -14.15 9.23
N GLY A 118 -14.82 -13.60 9.91
CA GLY A 118 -15.57 -14.31 10.95
C GLY A 118 -16.46 -13.36 11.74
N THR A 119 -16.84 -13.77 12.95
CA THR A 119 -17.74 -13.02 13.83
C THR A 119 -17.27 -13.09 15.28
N SER A 120 -17.53 -12.05 16.07
CA SER A 120 -17.02 -11.92 17.44
C SER A 120 -17.59 -12.97 18.40
N ASP A 121 -18.78 -13.49 18.14
CA ASP A 121 -19.40 -14.58 18.91
C ASP A 121 -18.72 -15.94 18.69
N LYS A 122 -18.00 -16.10 17.57
CA LYS A 122 -17.24 -17.30 17.18
C LYS A 122 -15.79 -16.97 16.90
N PHE A 123 -15.21 -16.12 17.75
CA PHE A 123 -13.85 -15.59 17.57
C PHE A 123 -12.79 -16.69 17.39
N GLU A 124 -12.86 -17.76 18.16
CA GLU A 124 -11.90 -18.88 18.08
C GLU A 124 -11.91 -19.58 16.71
N ASP A 125 -13.07 -19.61 16.03
CA ASP A 125 -13.21 -20.21 14.70
C ASP A 125 -12.42 -19.43 13.63
N CYS A 126 -12.02 -18.18 13.89
CA CYS A 126 -11.18 -17.41 12.98
C CYS A 126 -9.75 -17.92 12.87
N PHE A 127 -9.26 -18.72 13.83
CA PHE A 127 -7.86 -19.18 13.83
C PHE A 127 -7.72 -20.68 13.61
N THR A 128 -8.82 -21.37 13.33
CA THR A 128 -8.76 -22.79 12.97
C THR A 128 -8.13 -22.96 11.58
N PRO A 129 -7.49 -24.12 11.31
CA PRO A 129 -7.07 -24.47 9.95
C PRO A 129 -8.23 -24.33 8.97
N ASN A 130 -7.96 -23.75 7.80
CA ASN A 130 -8.95 -23.47 6.74
C ASN A 130 -10.08 -22.49 7.14
N SER A 131 -9.88 -21.69 8.19
CA SER A 131 -10.75 -20.55 8.46
C SER A 131 -10.70 -19.55 7.30
N LYS A 132 -11.72 -18.69 7.19
CA LYS A 132 -11.71 -17.61 6.18
C LYS A 132 -10.51 -16.68 6.37
N TYR A 133 -10.06 -16.47 7.61
CA TYR A 133 -8.86 -15.72 7.92
C TYR A 133 -7.62 -16.40 7.34
N SER A 134 -7.38 -17.69 7.68
CA SER A 134 -6.20 -18.40 7.20
C SER A 134 -6.18 -18.52 5.68
N GLN A 135 -7.32 -18.83 5.06
CA GLN A 135 -7.46 -18.90 3.61
C GLN A 135 -7.17 -17.55 2.93
N LEU A 136 -7.64 -16.45 3.53
CA LEU A 136 -7.35 -15.12 3.00
C LEU A 136 -5.86 -14.85 3.04
N ILE A 137 -5.18 -15.04 4.18
CA ILE A 137 -3.72 -14.82 4.29
C ILE A 137 -2.94 -15.74 3.35
N GLU A 138 -3.27 -17.03 3.30
CA GLU A 138 -2.62 -18.01 2.42
C GLU A 138 -2.75 -17.65 0.94
N SER A 139 -3.90 -17.10 0.53
CA SER A 139 -4.11 -16.63 -0.85
C SER A 139 -3.18 -15.50 -1.28
N ARG A 140 -2.54 -14.82 -0.32
CA ARG A 140 -1.61 -13.69 -0.56
C ARG A 140 -0.14 -14.11 -0.57
N LEU A 141 0.17 -15.33 -0.15
CA LEU A 141 1.55 -15.80 -0.16
C LEU A 141 2.10 -15.81 -1.60
N PRO A 142 3.39 -15.47 -1.80
CA PRO A 142 4.01 -15.54 -3.12
C PRO A 142 3.81 -16.91 -3.77
N GLY A 143 3.46 -16.92 -5.06
CA GLY A 143 3.11 -18.12 -5.82
C GLY A 143 1.63 -18.54 -5.74
N ASN A 144 0.85 -18.05 -4.77
CA ASN A 144 -0.56 -18.39 -4.64
C ASN A 144 -1.50 -17.42 -5.36
N ASN A 145 -1.01 -16.26 -5.78
CA ASN A 145 -1.79 -15.26 -6.49
C ASN A 145 -1.48 -15.26 -7.99
N ASP A 146 -2.40 -15.77 -8.81
CA ASP A 146 -2.17 -16.04 -10.23
C ASP A 146 -1.75 -14.81 -11.04
N PHE A 147 -2.31 -13.63 -10.78
CA PHE A 147 -1.93 -12.42 -11.54
C PHE A 147 -0.57 -11.85 -11.13
N CYS A 148 0.01 -12.32 -10.02
CA CYS A 148 1.34 -11.91 -9.57
C CYS A 148 2.46 -12.81 -10.11
N LYS A 149 2.14 -14.02 -10.59
CA LYS A 149 3.14 -14.99 -11.02
C LYS A 149 4.02 -14.41 -12.12
N GLY A 150 5.33 -14.33 -11.86
CA GLY A 150 6.32 -13.79 -12.79
C GLY A 150 6.50 -12.28 -12.72
N CYS A 151 5.82 -11.59 -11.78
CA CYS A 151 6.09 -10.19 -11.48
C CYS A 151 7.41 -10.03 -10.72
N GLU A 152 8.26 -9.10 -11.14
CA GLU A 152 9.58 -8.85 -10.55
C GLU A 152 9.56 -8.39 -9.08
N ILE A 153 8.42 -7.86 -8.61
CA ILE A 153 8.22 -7.47 -7.21
C ILE A 153 7.22 -8.39 -6.48
N GLU A 154 6.89 -9.57 -7.02
CA GLU A 154 5.88 -10.48 -6.47
C GLU A 154 6.09 -10.73 -4.97
N GLY A 155 7.30 -11.14 -4.59
CA GLY A 155 7.54 -11.53 -3.20
C GLY A 155 7.58 -10.36 -2.22
N SER A 156 7.90 -9.14 -2.66
CA SER A 156 7.93 -7.95 -1.78
C SER A 156 6.60 -7.19 -1.77
N CYS A 157 5.79 -7.32 -2.81
CA CYS A 157 4.47 -6.70 -2.90
C CYS A 157 3.35 -7.62 -2.39
N ALA A 158 3.41 -8.92 -2.69
CA ALA A 158 2.37 -9.91 -2.34
C ALA A 158 0.94 -9.54 -2.83
N GLY A 159 0.86 -8.90 -4.00
CA GLY A 159 -0.41 -8.71 -4.71
C GLY A 159 -1.26 -7.50 -4.32
N GLN A 160 -0.66 -6.44 -3.77
CA GLN A 160 -1.31 -5.15 -3.44
C GLN A 160 -2.24 -5.18 -2.21
N CYS A 161 -2.96 -4.08 -1.99
CA CYS A 161 -3.99 -3.97 -0.95
C CYS A 161 -5.22 -4.83 -1.29
N GLN A 162 -5.79 -5.50 -0.28
CA GLN A 162 -7.04 -6.27 -0.43
C GLN A 162 -8.20 -5.40 -0.94
N VAL A 163 -8.26 -4.14 -0.50
CA VAL A 163 -9.31 -3.19 -0.89
C VAL A 163 -9.24 -2.88 -2.38
N THR A 164 -8.02 -2.81 -2.94
CA THR A 164 -7.81 -2.61 -4.38
C THR A 164 -8.36 -3.80 -5.17
N LEU A 165 -8.19 -5.03 -4.68
CA LEU A 165 -8.73 -6.23 -5.33
C LEU A 165 -10.25 -6.34 -5.22
N GLU A 166 -10.83 -5.89 -4.11
CA GLU A 166 -12.29 -5.83 -3.98
C GLU A 166 -12.89 -4.78 -4.91
N SER A 167 -12.23 -3.62 -5.00
CA SER A 167 -12.68 -2.49 -5.80
C SER A 167 -12.53 -2.74 -7.30
N SER A 168 -11.56 -3.58 -7.71
CA SER A 168 -11.35 -3.89 -9.13
C SER A 168 -12.51 -4.64 -9.78
N ARG A 169 -13.42 -5.21 -8.99
CA ARG A 169 -14.70 -5.74 -9.49
C ARG A 169 -15.55 -4.67 -10.18
N ASN A 170 -15.39 -3.40 -9.79
CA ASN A 170 -16.08 -2.25 -10.35
C ASN A 170 -15.19 -1.41 -11.28
N ASP A 171 -13.88 -1.68 -11.30
CA ASP A 171 -12.90 -1.00 -12.13
C ASP A 171 -11.82 -1.99 -12.59
N SER A 172 -11.99 -2.50 -13.81
CA SER A 172 -11.13 -3.56 -14.34
C SER A 172 -9.68 -3.10 -14.59
N GLN A 173 -9.41 -1.79 -14.65
CA GLN A 173 -8.05 -1.26 -14.90
C GLN A 173 -7.27 -1.02 -13.60
N LEU A 174 -7.96 -1.00 -12.46
CA LEU A 174 -7.38 -0.60 -11.17
C LEU A 174 -6.15 -1.44 -10.78
N VAL A 175 -6.26 -2.78 -10.85
CA VAL A 175 -5.15 -3.66 -10.47
C VAL A 175 -3.95 -3.47 -11.39
N GLU A 176 -4.18 -3.42 -12.71
CA GLU A 176 -3.10 -3.28 -13.69
C GLU A 176 -2.35 -1.96 -13.49
N LYS A 177 -3.07 -0.83 -13.37
CA LYS A 177 -2.46 0.48 -13.16
C LYS A 177 -1.71 0.57 -11.83
N MET A 178 -2.27 0.03 -10.75
CA MET A 178 -1.59 0.00 -9.46
C MET A 178 -0.34 -0.89 -9.49
N CYS A 179 -0.39 -2.03 -10.17
CA CYS A 179 0.78 -2.87 -10.38
C CYS A 179 1.88 -2.12 -11.16
N GLN A 180 1.54 -1.44 -12.25
CA GLN A 180 2.48 -0.63 -13.03
C GLN A 180 3.12 0.47 -12.16
N LEU A 181 2.31 1.19 -11.37
CA LEU A 181 2.80 2.21 -10.45
C LEU A 181 3.78 1.65 -9.42
N MET A 182 3.45 0.51 -8.83
CA MET A 182 4.25 -0.10 -7.78
C MET A 182 5.58 -0.65 -8.31
N ILE A 183 5.55 -1.27 -9.49
CA ILE A 183 6.75 -1.71 -10.21
C ILE A 183 7.65 -0.50 -10.51
N ALA A 184 7.11 0.51 -11.21
CA ALA A 184 7.89 1.66 -11.65
C ALA A 184 8.46 2.47 -10.48
N THR A 185 7.67 2.65 -9.42
CA THR A 185 8.13 3.36 -8.21
C THR A 185 9.23 2.56 -7.50
N THR A 186 9.07 1.25 -7.38
CA THR A 186 10.09 0.38 -6.75
C THR A 186 11.40 0.43 -7.53
N GLN A 187 11.36 0.26 -8.84
CA GLN A 187 12.54 0.38 -9.71
C GLN A 187 13.25 1.72 -9.53
N ARG A 188 12.47 2.82 -9.51
CA ARG A 188 13.00 4.18 -9.35
C ARG A 188 13.68 4.39 -7.99
N LEU A 189 13.08 3.90 -6.91
CA LEU A 189 13.65 4.01 -5.56
C LEU A 189 14.92 3.15 -5.39
N VAL A 190 14.95 1.94 -5.97
CA VAL A 190 16.15 1.10 -6.02
C VAL A 190 17.27 1.83 -6.77
N HIS A 191 16.95 2.46 -7.91
CA HIS A 191 17.93 3.21 -8.68
C HIS A 191 18.50 4.40 -7.87
N GLU A 192 17.66 5.19 -7.21
CA GLU A 192 18.14 6.28 -6.34
C GLU A 192 19.07 5.78 -5.24
N TYR A 193 18.71 4.68 -4.59
CA TYR A 193 19.53 4.06 -3.55
C TYR A 193 20.91 3.65 -4.08
N LEU A 194 20.97 3.02 -5.27
CA LEU A 194 22.22 2.59 -5.89
C LEU A 194 23.08 3.77 -6.35
N GLU A 195 22.46 4.90 -6.73
CA GLU A 195 23.15 6.15 -7.07
C GLU A 195 23.60 6.96 -5.84
N GLY A 196 23.19 6.57 -4.63
CA GLY A 196 23.45 7.32 -3.40
C GLY A 196 22.69 8.65 -3.31
N ARG A 197 21.48 8.70 -3.88
CA ARG A 197 20.60 9.88 -3.93
C ARG A 197 19.43 9.79 -2.96
#